data_AF-A0A921YPB4-F1
#
_entry.id   AF-A0A921YPB4-F1
#
_cell.length_a   1.000
_cell.length_b   1.000
_cell.length_c   1.000
_cell.angle_alpha   90.00
_cell.angle_beta   90.00
_cell.angle_gamma   90.00
#
_symmetry.space_group_name_H-M   'P 1'
#
loop_
_entity.id
_entity.type
_entity.pdbx_description
1 polymer ?
#
loop_
_entity_poly.entity_id
_entity_poly.type
_entity_poly.pdbx_seq_one_letter_code
_entity_poly.pdbx_strand_id
1 'polypeptide(L)'
;MALTFANNVLQPIYHGCTINPLCRKLLAAVTICFLTFINAYDIKFTTRMQNVFSLTMISSLVVIVMGGMVWMAQGHLENFEDGWAGTNSSVSDWSVAIFLGIFSYSGWNYLNFMTEELRDPFVNLPRAIYISLPLVTAIYIMANVSYLAVLGQDVLTTEAIAVDFATAILGWLRWVMPALVCIATLGGLSVNIMTSSRICFAGARNGHMPELLAHINIKCMSPMPSLVFLMLLSLLMLIPDNLTSLITYCTVVESFFTTICCSAVLWLRHKKPNLPRPIKVLFALNFFIYKK
;
A
#
# COMPACT_ATOMS: atom_id res chain seq x y z
N MET A 1 1.07 -5.28 6.21
CA MET A 1 2.41 -4.71 6.06
C MET A 1 3.40 -5.22 7.10
N ALA A 2 3.17 -5.06 8.42
CA ALA A 2 4.10 -5.58 9.44
C ALA A 2 4.33 -7.10 9.36
N LEU A 3 3.27 -7.88 9.10
CA LEU A 3 3.39 -9.32 8.85
C LEU A 3 4.19 -9.64 7.57
N THR A 4 4.02 -8.84 6.51
CA THR A 4 4.79 -8.96 5.26
C THR A 4 6.27 -8.72 5.53
N PHE A 5 6.62 -7.68 6.30
CA PHE A 5 7.98 -7.44 6.74
C PHE A 5 8.54 -8.65 7.51
N ALA A 6 7.79 -9.16 8.50
CA ALA A 6 8.24 -10.30 9.29
C ALA A 6 8.49 -11.56 8.43
N ASN A 7 7.64 -11.84 7.44
CA ASN A 7 7.85 -12.95 6.50
C ASN A 7 9.14 -12.77 5.69
N ASN A 8 9.35 -11.59 5.09
CA ASN A 8 10.51 -11.32 4.24
C ASN A 8 11.83 -11.33 5.03
N VAL A 9 11.82 -10.95 6.30
CA VAL A 9 13.00 -11.03 7.18
C VAL A 9 13.30 -12.47 7.58
N LEU A 10 12.28 -13.28 7.87
CA LEU A 10 12.45 -14.63 8.39
C LEU A 10 12.72 -15.67 7.29
N GLN A 11 12.29 -15.42 6.06
CA GLN A 11 12.43 -16.38 4.96
C GLN A 11 13.88 -16.77 4.62
N PRO A 12 14.88 -15.87 4.59
CA PRO A 12 16.29 -16.26 4.42
C PRO A 12 16.85 -17.07 5.59
N ILE A 13 16.24 -16.96 6.78
CA ILE A 13 16.71 -17.63 8.00
C ILE A 13 16.11 -19.04 8.08
N TYR A 14 14.84 -19.20 7.69
CA TYR A 14 14.09 -20.46 7.72
C TYR A 14 14.08 -21.17 6.36
N HIS A 15 15.26 -21.38 5.76
CA HIS A 15 15.38 -22.10 4.48
C HIS A 15 14.71 -23.50 4.54
N GLY A 16 13.52 -23.64 3.93
CA GLY A 16 12.81 -24.91 3.81
C GLY A 16 12.00 -25.36 5.03
N CYS A 17 11.87 -24.54 6.08
CA CYS A 17 11.05 -24.83 7.25
C CYS A 17 9.83 -23.90 7.34
N THR A 18 8.73 -24.40 7.91
CA THR A 18 7.56 -23.57 8.19
C THR A 18 7.90 -22.53 9.26
N ILE A 19 7.67 -21.25 8.96
CA ILE A 19 7.92 -20.15 9.89
C ILE A 19 6.97 -20.29 11.08
N ASN A 20 7.51 -20.28 12.30
CA ASN A 20 6.68 -20.34 13.50
C ASN A 20 5.77 -19.09 13.57
N PRO A 21 4.43 -19.25 13.63
CA PRO A 21 3.49 -18.13 13.58
C PRO A 21 3.68 -17.17 14.76
N LEU A 22 4.13 -17.65 15.92
CA LEU A 22 4.42 -16.82 17.08
C LEU A 22 5.62 -15.88 16.83
N CYS A 23 6.70 -16.39 16.24
CA CYS A 23 7.88 -15.59 15.92
C CYS A 23 7.55 -14.49 14.91
N ARG A 24 6.79 -14.84 13.86
CA ARG A 24 6.27 -13.89 12.88
C ARG A 24 5.45 -12.78 13.54
N LYS A 25 4.53 -13.15 14.44
CA LYS A 25 3.67 -12.20 15.16
C LYS A 25 4.45 -11.29 16.09
N LEU A 26 5.38 -11.83 16.88
CA LEU A 26 6.22 -11.04 17.78
C LEU A 26 7.07 -10.03 17.01
N LEU A 27 7.69 -10.45 15.89
CA LEU A 27 8.49 -9.54 15.07
C LEU A 27 7.64 -8.42 14.45
N ALA A 28 6.44 -8.75 13.97
CA ALA A 28 5.49 -7.76 13.46
C ALA A 28 5.04 -6.78 14.57
N ALA A 29 4.75 -7.27 15.77
CA ALA A 29 4.37 -6.44 16.92
C ALA A 29 5.49 -5.48 17.34
N VAL A 30 6.73 -5.99 17.45
CA VAL A 30 7.91 -5.16 17.76
C VAL A 30 8.09 -4.07 16.72
N THR A 31 7.92 -4.41 15.44
CA THR A 31 8.04 -3.45 14.33
C THR A 31 6.99 -2.33 14.42
N ILE A 32 5.73 -2.68 14.72
CA ILE A 32 4.65 -1.71 14.90
C ILE A 32 4.96 -0.79 16.08
N CYS A 33 5.33 -1.34 17.24
CA CYS A 33 5.66 -0.56 18.43
C CYS A 33 6.85 0.38 18.18
N PHE A 34 7.90 -0.12 17.53
CA PHE A 34 9.11 0.64 17.21
C PHE A 34 8.82 1.81 16.26
N LEU A 35 8.10 1.56 15.16
CA LEU A 35 7.75 2.63 14.22
C LEU A 35 6.77 3.63 14.85
N THR A 36 5.82 3.17 15.66
CA THR A 36 4.91 4.08 16.39
C THR A 36 5.69 4.98 17.34
N PHE A 37 6.68 4.43 18.05
CA PHE A 37 7.55 5.21 18.94
C PHE A 37 8.34 6.29 18.18
N ILE A 38 8.94 5.94 17.04
CA ILE A 38 9.67 6.90 16.19
C ILE A 38 8.73 8.02 15.70
N ASN A 39 7.56 7.64 15.20
CA ASN A 39 6.55 8.58 14.71
C ASN A 39 6.01 9.49 15.83
N ALA A 40 5.97 9.00 17.08
CA ALA A 40 5.54 9.77 18.24
C ALA A 40 6.62 10.75 18.72
N TYR A 41 7.90 10.37 18.67
CA TYR A 41 9.00 11.14 19.26
C TYR A 41 9.43 12.35 18.42
N ASP A 42 9.67 12.16 17.11
CA ASP A 42 10.08 13.24 16.22
C ASP A 42 9.55 13.04 14.79
N ILE A 43 8.60 13.89 14.41
CA ILE A 43 8.04 13.90 13.06
C ILE A 43 9.09 14.29 12.02
N LYS A 44 9.99 15.24 12.32
CA LYS A 44 11.01 15.68 11.36
C LYS A 44 12.00 14.56 11.04
N PHE A 45 12.42 13.82 12.07
CA PHE A 45 13.23 12.63 11.88
C PHE A 45 12.49 11.58 11.03
N THR A 46 11.22 11.32 11.36
CA THR A 46 10.36 10.39 10.60
C THR A 46 10.24 10.79 9.13
N THR A 47 10.02 12.07 8.83
CA THR A 47 9.94 12.56 7.45
C THR A 47 11.26 12.39 6.69
N ARG A 48 12.41 12.63 7.34
CA ARG A 48 13.73 12.39 6.71
C ARG A 48 13.94 10.90 6.43
N MET A 49 13.58 10.04 7.38
CA MET A 49 13.66 8.59 7.23
C MET A 49 12.75 8.10 6.09
N GLN A 50 11.56 8.70 5.95
CA GLN A 50 10.62 8.40 4.87
C GLN A 50 11.19 8.73 3.49
N ASN A 51 11.92 9.83 3.35
CA ASN A 51 12.57 10.17 2.08
C ASN A 51 13.58 9.10 1.67
N VAL A 52 14.37 8.60 2.62
CA VAL A 52 15.32 7.50 2.38
C VAL A 52 14.57 6.24 1.98
N PHE A 53 13.52 5.86 2.72
CA PHE A 53 12.71 4.68 2.40
C PHE A 53 12.06 4.75 1.02
N SER A 54 11.55 5.93 0.63
CA SER A 54 10.97 6.15 -0.69
C SER A 54 12.02 6.02 -1.80
N LEU A 55 13.21 6.57 -1.61
CA LEU A 55 14.31 6.44 -2.58
C LEU A 55 14.72 4.99 -2.76
N THR A 56 14.87 4.25 -1.65
CA THR A 56 15.17 2.83 -1.68
C THR A 56 14.08 2.02 -2.40
N MET A 57 12.81 2.29 -2.12
CA MET A 57 11.67 1.62 -2.76
C MET A 57 11.59 1.89 -4.28
N ILE A 58 11.85 3.13 -4.71
CA ILE A 58 11.89 3.46 -6.14
C ILE A 58 13.08 2.75 -6.79
N SER A 59 14.26 2.77 -6.15
CA SER A 59 15.46 2.12 -6.68
C SER A 59 15.29 0.61 -6.85
N SER A 60 14.63 -0.07 -5.90
CA SER A 60 14.41 -1.52 -6.01
C SER A 60 13.47 -1.87 -7.16
N LEU A 61 12.40 -1.09 -7.36
CA LEU A 61 11.50 -1.26 -8.51
C LEU A 61 12.22 -1.03 -9.84
N VAL A 62 13.09 -0.02 -9.94
CA VAL A 62 13.89 0.22 -11.15
C VAL A 62 14.81 -0.97 -11.43
N VAL A 63 15.47 -1.54 -10.41
CA VAL A 63 16.33 -2.73 -10.59
C VAL A 63 15.52 -3.93 -11.09
N ILE A 64 14.32 -4.15 -10.56
CA ILE A 64 13.44 -5.25 -11.01
C ILE A 64 13.06 -5.07 -12.47
N VAL A 65 12.58 -3.89 -12.84
CA VAL A 65 12.13 -3.59 -14.21
C VAL A 65 13.29 -3.66 -15.21
N MET A 66 14.44 -3.07 -14.89
CA MET A 66 15.62 -3.13 -15.74
C MET A 66 16.16 -4.56 -15.87
N GLY A 67 16.20 -5.32 -14.77
CA GLY A 67 16.64 -6.72 -14.76
C GLY A 67 15.77 -7.59 -15.67
N GLY A 68 14.44 -7.46 -15.57
CA GLY A 68 13.51 -8.18 -16.44
C GLY A 68 13.64 -7.79 -17.91
N MET A 69 13.81 -6.49 -18.21
CA MET A 69 14.02 -6.04 -19.59
C MET A 69 15.30 -6.57 -20.20
N VAL A 70 16.41 -6.60 -19.45
CA VAL A 70 17.67 -7.20 -19.92
C VAL A 70 17.52 -8.71 -20.14
N TRP A 71 16.83 -9.41 -19.22
CA TRP A 71 16.56 -10.84 -19.35
C TRP A 71 15.78 -11.19 -20.62
N MET A 72 14.72 -10.42 -20.91
CA MET A 72 13.94 -10.55 -22.14
C MET A 72 14.76 -10.19 -23.38
N ALA A 73 15.60 -9.15 -23.32
CA ALA A 73 16.47 -8.74 -24.43
C ALA A 73 17.53 -9.79 -24.79
N GLN A 74 17.89 -10.67 -23.84
CA GLN A 74 18.78 -11.81 -24.07
C GLN A 74 18.08 -12.99 -24.78
N GLY A 75 16.78 -12.91 -25.06
CA GLY A 75 16.02 -13.92 -25.81
C GLY A 75 15.24 -14.91 -24.95
N HIS A 76 15.23 -14.76 -23.62
CA HIS A 76 14.47 -15.63 -22.72
C HIS A 76 12.98 -15.28 -22.70
N LEU A 77 12.25 -15.65 -23.75
CA LEU A 77 10.81 -15.41 -23.90
C LEU A 77 9.96 -16.69 -23.78
N GLU A 78 10.59 -17.82 -23.43
CA GLU A 78 9.95 -19.15 -23.32
C GLU A 78 8.74 -19.14 -22.38
N ASN A 79 8.82 -18.39 -21.27
CA ASN A 79 7.73 -18.24 -20.30
C ASN A 79 6.47 -17.53 -20.84
N PHE A 80 6.56 -16.87 -22.01
CA PHE A 80 5.43 -16.19 -22.64
C PHE A 80 4.78 -16.98 -23.77
N GLU A 81 5.36 -18.09 -24.21
CA GLU A 81 4.83 -18.88 -25.34
C GLU A 81 3.44 -19.47 -25.03
N ASP A 82 3.24 -19.95 -23.80
CA ASP A 82 1.97 -20.49 -23.30
C ASP A 82 1.34 -19.61 -22.21
N GLY A 83 1.30 -18.29 -22.42
CA GLY A 83 0.86 -17.31 -21.40
C GLY A 83 -0.57 -17.46 -20.87
N TRP A 84 -1.42 -18.25 -21.54
CA TRP A 84 -2.81 -18.52 -21.13
C TRP A 84 -3.02 -19.93 -20.55
N ALA A 85 -1.98 -20.75 -20.51
CA ALA A 85 -2.08 -22.10 -19.97
C ALA A 85 -2.41 -22.06 -18.46
N GLY A 86 -3.32 -22.95 -18.02
CA GLY A 86 -3.75 -23.01 -16.62
C GLY A 86 -4.73 -21.91 -16.19
N THR A 87 -5.32 -21.17 -17.14
CA THR A 87 -6.34 -20.16 -16.83
C THR A 87 -7.55 -20.79 -16.14
N ASN A 88 -7.85 -20.31 -14.94
CA ASN A 88 -9.04 -20.70 -14.20
C ASN A 88 -10.19 -19.74 -14.54
N SER A 89 -11.36 -20.27 -14.89
CA SER A 89 -12.56 -19.51 -15.27
C SER A 89 -13.54 -19.29 -14.10
N SER A 90 -13.17 -19.70 -12.88
CA SER A 90 -14.05 -19.55 -11.72
C SER A 90 -14.25 -18.08 -11.33
N VAL A 91 -15.50 -17.64 -11.24
CA VAL A 91 -15.84 -16.25 -10.87
C VAL A 91 -15.28 -15.88 -9.48
N SER A 92 -15.16 -16.86 -8.58
CA SER A 92 -14.60 -16.68 -7.24
C SER A 92 -13.12 -16.28 -7.30
N ASP A 93 -12.31 -16.99 -8.07
CA ASP A 93 -10.87 -16.76 -8.13
C ASP A 93 -10.56 -15.42 -8.82
N TRP A 94 -11.34 -15.08 -9.85
CA TRP A 94 -11.30 -13.75 -10.48
C TRP A 94 -11.62 -12.63 -9.49
N SER A 95 -12.61 -12.83 -8.61
CA SER A 95 -12.98 -11.84 -7.60
C SER A 95 -11.85 -11.61 -6.59
N VAL A 96 -11.23 -12.69 -6.09
CA VAL A 96 -10.09 -12.60 -5.17
C VAL A 96 -8.90 -11.90 -5.83
N ALA A 97 -8.59 -12.24 -7.09
CA ALA A 97 -7.51 -11.60 -7.84
C ALA A 97 -7.74 -10.09 -8.01
N ILE A 98 -8.97 -9.68 -8.33
CA ILE A 98 -9.34 -8.25 -8.43
C ILE A 98 -9.13 -7.54 -7.09
N PHE A 99 -9.55 -8.13 -5.97
CA PHE A 99 -9.35 -7.52 -4.64
C PHE A 99 -7.87 -7.41 -4.27
N LEU A 100 -7.04 -8.42 -4.57
CA LEU A 100 -5.59 -8.32 -4.37
C LEU A 100 -4.95 -7.25 -5.26
N GLY A 101 -5.46 -7.09 -6.49
CA GLY A 101 -5.10 -6.00 -7.38
C GLY A 101 -5.44 -4.63 -6.78
N ILE A 102 -6.68 -4.44 -6.34
CA ILE A 102 -7.14 -3.19 -5.69
C ILE A 102 -6.31 -2.88 -4.45
N PHE A 103 -6.00 -3.89 -3.63
CA PHE A 103 -5.14 -3.73 -2.46
C PHE A 103 -3.75 -3.18 -2.83
N SER A 104 -3.18 -3.62 -3.95
CA SER A 104 -1.87 -3.14 -4.43
C SER A 104 -1.87 -1.65 -4.81
N TYR A 105 -3.05 -1.12 -5.15
CA TYR A 105 -3.27 0.32 -5.41
C TYR A 105 -3.81 1.07 -4.19
N SER A 106 -4.00 0.43 -3.03
CA SER A 106 -4.46 1.09 -1.81
C SER A 106 -3.46 2.17 -1.35
N GLY A 107 -3.97 3.20 -0.66
CA GLY A 107 -3.19 4.38 -0.24
C GLY A 107 -3.27 5.57 -1.19
N TRP A 108 -3.99 5.46 -2.31
CA TRP A 108 -4.32 6.59 -3.19
C TRP A 108 -5.07 7.72 -2.45
N ASN A 109 -5.77 7.40 -1.36
CA ASN A 109 -6.53 8.34 -0.53
C ASN A 109 -5.67 9.05 0.53
N TYR A 110 -4.43 8.63 0.79
CA TYR A 110 -3.59 9.21 1.84
C TYR A 110 -3.28 10.69 1.60
N LEU A 111 -3.07 11.06 0.33
CA LEU A 111 -2.85 12.45 -0.06
C LEU A 111 -4.05 13.35 0.27
N ASN A 112 -5.27 12.80 0.26
CA ASN A 112 -6.47 13.56 0.62
C ASN A 112 -6.49 13.96 2.09
N PHE A 113 -5.96 13.11 2.98
CA PHE A 113 -5.89 13.38 4.42
C PHE A 113 -4.78 14.37 4.79
N MET A 114 -3.82 14.60 3.89
CA MET A 114 -2.73 15.57 4.05
C MET A 114 -2.94 16.82 3.17
N THR A 115 -4.18 17.07 2.73
CA THR A 115 -4.53 18.24 1.91
C THR A 115 -4.26 19.57 2.60
N GLU A 116 -4.35 19.62 3.93
CA GLU A 116 -4.02 20.82 4.71
C GLU A 116 -2.51 21.15 4.68
N GLU A 117 -1.65 20.17 4.37
CA GLU A 117 -0.19 20.34 4.28
C GLU A 117 0.28 20.60 2.83
N LEU A 118 -0.61 20.50 1.84
CA LEU A 118 -0.32 20.71 0.43
C LEU A 118 -0.32 22.19 0.07
N ARG A 119 0.72 22.65 -0.62
CA ARG A 119 0.73 23.97 -1.26
C ARG A 119 -0.29 23.99 -2.40
N ASP A 120 -1.21 24.95 -2.39
CA ASP A 120 -2.27 25.13 -3.41
C ASP A 120 -3.04 23.83 -3.75
N PRO A 121 -3.79 23.26 -2.79
CA PRO A 121 -4.36 21.93 -2.91
C PRO A 121 -5.35 21.82 -4.07
N PHE A 122 -6.07 22.89 -4.41
CA PHE A 122 -7.06 22.87 -5.50
C PHE A 122 -6.47 22.63 -6.89
N VAL A 123 -5.18 22.96 -7.09
CA VAL A 123 -4.48 22.80 -8.37
C VAL A 123 -3.52 21.62 -8.32
N ASN A 124 -2.78 21.48 -7.22
CA ASN A 124 -1.73 20.48 -7.11
C ASN A 124 -2.26 19.08 -6.79
N LEU A 125 -3.37 18.96 -6.05
CA LEU A 125 -3.96 17.65 -5.74
C LEU A 125 -4.43 16.93 -7.02
N PRO A 126 -5.23 17.54 -7.93
CA PRO A 126 -5.63 16.87 -9.16
C PRO A 126 -4.43 16.55 -10.08
N ARG A 127 -3.47 17.47 -10.21
CA ARG A 127 -2.26 17.25 -11.03
C ARG A 127 -1.43 16.07 -10.50
N ALA A 128 -1.27 15.97 -9.19
CA ALA A 128 -0.58 14.84 -8.57
C ALA A 128 -1.26 13.52 -8.92
N ILE A 129 -2.59 13.44 -8.82
CA ILE A 129 -3.37 12.23 -9.15
C ILE A 129 -3.23 11.84 -10.63
N TYR A 130 -3.37 12.79 -11.55
CA TYR A 130 -3.28 12.51 -12.99
C TYR A 130 -1.89 12.04 -13.45
N ILE A 131 -0.83 12.44 -12.74
CA ILE A 131 0.54 12.03 -13.07
C ILE A 131 0.90 10.72 -12.35
N SER A 132 0.55 10.59 -11.06
CA SER A 132 0.97 9.46 -10.24
C SER A 132 0.24 8.17 -10.61
N LEU A 133 -1.07 8.20 -10.89
CA LEU A 133 -1.84 6.99 -11.17
C LEU A 133 -1.34 6.25 -12.42
N PRO A 134 -1.23 6.89 -13.61
CA PRO A 134 -0.74 6.20 -14.80
C PRO A 134 0.72 5.72 -14.64
N LEU A 135 1.55 6.53 -13.96
CA LEU A 135 2.95 6.18 -13.72
C LEU A 135 3.07 4.91 -12.87
N VAL A 136 2.33 4.83 -11.76
CA VAL A 136 2.31 3.65 -10.89
C VAL A 136 1.76 2.44 -11.64
N THR A 137 0.68 2.61 -12.42
CA THR A 137 0.14 1.53 -13.25
C THR A 137 1.15 1.00 -14.26
N ALA A 138 1.87 1.88 -14.95
CA ALA A 138 2.92 1.48 -15.90
C ALA A 138 4.03 0.69 -15.21
N ILE A 139 4.53 1.18 -14.06
CA ILE A 139 5.58 0.51 -13.29
C ILE A 139 5.11 -0.87 -12.80
N TYR A 140 3.88 -0.98 -12.30
CA TYR A 140 3.33 -2.25 -11.82
C TYR A 140 3.17 -3.26 -12.96
N ILE A 141 2.71 -2.84 -14.14
CA ILE A 141 2.63 -3.73 -15.31
C ILE A 141 4.04 -4.19 -15.71
N MET A 142 5.00 -3.26 -15.81
CA MET A 142 6.39 -3.59 -16.17
C MET A 142 7.05 -4.54 -15.15
N ALA A 143 6.79 -4.35 -13.86
CA ALA A 143 7.30 -5.23 -12.82
C ALA A 143 6.69 -6.64 -12.91
N ASN A 144 5.38 -6.75 -13.13
CA ASN A 144 4.72 -8.06 -13.31
C ASN A 144 5.23 -8.79 -14.56
N VAL A 145 5.39 -8.09 -15.68
CA VAL A 145 6.01 -8.66 -16.89
C VAL A 145 7.42 -9.15 -16.59
N SER A 146 8.21 -8.37 -15.84
CA SER A 146 9.56 -8.77 -15.43
C SER A 146 9.56 -10.04 -14.57
N TYR A 147 8.65 -10.14 -13.58
CA TYR A 147 8.53 -11.33 -12.74
C TYR A 147 8.15 -12.57 -13.56
N LEU A 148 7.17 -12.45 -14.46
CA LEU A 148 6.75 -13.56 -15.33
C LEU A 148 7.84 -13.99 -16.30
N ALA A 149 8.61 -13.04 -16.87
CA ALA A 149 9.70 -13.35 -17.79
C ALA A 149 10.77 -14.26 -17.15
N VAL A 150 11.03 -14.08 -15.85
CA VAL A 150 12.13 -14.75 -15.14
C VAL A 150 11.66 -16.00 -14.41
N LEU A 151 10.52 -15.94 -13.72
CA LEU A 151 10.03 -17.00 -12.84
C LEU A 151 8.91 -17.86 -13.47
N GLY A 152 8.25 -17.40 -14.53
CA GLY A 152 7.15 -18.13 -15.16
C GLY A 152 6.00 -18.44 -14.18
N GLN A 153 5.63 -19.72 -14.07
CA GLN A 153 4.53 -20.18 -13.18
C GLN A 153 4.90 -20.20 -11.70
N ASP A 154 6.20 -20.19 -11.35
CA ASP A 154 6.65 -20.22 -9.96
C ASP A 154 6.27 -18.95 -9.18
N VAL A 155 5.90 -17.88 -9.90
CA VAL A 155 5.33 -16.66 -9.30
C VAL A 155 4.07 -16.95 -8.47
N LEU A 156 3.32 -18.00 -8.80
CA LEU A 156 2.06 -18.35 -8.13
C LEU A 156 2.27 -19.13 -6.81
N THR A 157 3.40 -19.80 -6.66
CA THR A 157 3.69 -20.68 -5.52
C THR A 157 4.60 -20.01 -4.48
N THR A 158 5.40 -19.04 -4.90
CA THR A 158 6.36 -18.33 -4.05
C THR A 158 5.69 -17.28 -3.17
N GLU A 159 6.01 -17.30 -1.86
CA GLU A 159 5.57 -16.27 -0.90
C GLU A 159 6.36 -14.95 -0.99
N ALA A 160 7.57 -14.95 -1.58
CA ALA A 160 8.37 -13.73 -1.79
C ALA A 160 9.00 -13.64 -3.19
N ILE A 161 8.15 -13.26 -4.14
CA ILE A 161 8.45 -13.18 -5.57
C ILE A 161 9.70 -12.33 -5.86
N ALA A 162 9.87 -11.21 -5.15
CA ALA A 162 11.00 -10.31 -5.36
C ALA A 162 12.37 -10.92 -4.97
N VAL A 163 12.38 -11.79 -3.95
CA VAL A 163 13.61 -12.46 -3.49
C VAL A 163 14.03 -13.56 -4.47
N ASP A 164 13.06 -14.33 -4.95
CA ASP A 164 13.31 -15.40 -5.90
C ASP A 164 13.74 -14.86 -7.26
N PHE A 165 13.06 -13.80 -7.73
CA PHE A 165 13.46 -13.05 -8.94
C PHE A 165 14.90 -12.56 -8.85
N ALA A 166 15.27 -11.94 -7.72
CA ALA A 166 16.61 -11.45 -7.49
C ALA A 166 17.65 -12.57 -7.46
N THR A 167 17.31 -13.71 -6.88
CA THR A 167 18.20 -14.87 -6.80
C THR A 167 18.46 -15.45 -8.19
N ALA A 168 17.43 -15.49 -9.04
CA ALA A 168 17.53 -15.98 -10.41
C ALA A 168 18.44 -15.12 -11.31
N ILE A 169 18.32 -13.78 -11.23
CA ILE A 169 19.08 -12.88 -12.12
C ILE A 169 20.43 -12.48 -11.53
N LEU A 170 20.46 -12.18 -10.23
CA LEU A 170 21.55 -11.45 -9.61
C LEU A 170 22.39 -12.28 -8.65
N GLY A 171 22.19 -13.60 -8.52
CA GLY A 171 23.03 -14.61 -7.83
C GLY A 171 23.85 -14.17 -6.59
N TRP A 172 24.82 -13.28 -6.78
CA TRP A 172 25.61 -12.58 -5.75
C TRP A 172 24.81 -11.60 -4.85
N LEU A 173 23.70 -11.01 -5.32
CA LEU A 173 22.86 -10.05 -4.56
C LEU A 173 21.72 -10.68 -3.74
N ARG A 174 21.77 -12.00 -3.50
CA ARG A 174 20.76 -12.75 -2.73
C ARG A 174 20.39 -12.11 -1.38
N TRP A 175 21.33 -11.42 -0.73
CA TRP A 175 21.12 -10.76 0.56
C TRP A 175 20.58 -9.33 0.47
N VAL A 176 20.83 -8.65 -0.65
CA VAL A 176 20.51 -7.22 -0.81
C VAL A 176 19.02 -7.03 -1.09
N MET A 177 18.40 -7.92 -1.86
CA MET A 177 17.01 -7.78 -2.27
C MET A 177 15.99 -8.00 -1.15
N PRO A 178 16.12 -9.01 -0.27
CA PRO A 178 15.29 -9.08 0.95
C PRO A 178 15.41 -7.82 1.81
N ALA A 179 16.63 -7.27 1.96
CA ALA A 179 16.84 -6.04 2.71
C ALA A 179 16.11 -4.84 2.07
N LEU A 180 16.16 -4.69 0.74
CA LEU A 180 15.42 -3.64 0.01
C LEU A 180 13.90 -3.78 0.18
N VAL A 181 13.35 -4.99 0.09
CA VAL A 181 11.92 -5.26 0.29
C VAL A 181 11.51 -4.99 1.73
N CYS A 182 12.36 -5.35 2.70
CA CYS A 182 12.15 -5.05 4.10
C CYS A 182 12.12 -3.52 4.36
N ILE A 183 13.03 -2.77 3.76
CA ILE A 183 13.04 -1.30 3.86
C ILE A 183 11.77 -0.70 3.23
N ALA A 184 11.32 -1.21 2.08
CA ALA A 184 10.10 -0.74 1.42
C ALA A 184 8.85 -0.99 2.28
N THR A 185 8.73 -2.18 2.88
CA THR A 185 7.59 -2.53 3.76
C THR A 185 7.58 -1.72 5.06
N LEU A 186 8.75 -1.40 5.64
CA LEU A 186 8.87 -0.47 6.77
C LEU A 186 8.44 0.95 6.38
N GLY A 187 8.85 1.44 5.21
CA GLY A 187 8.44 2.73 4.69
C GLY A 187 6.93 2.84 4.50
N GLY A 188 6.31 1.83 3.86
CA GLY A 188 4.86 1.78 3.70
C GLY A 188 4.11 1.78 5.04
N LEU A 189 4.59 1.00 6.01
CA LEU A 189 4.01 0.94 7.36
C LEU A 189 4.12 2.29 8.08
N SER A 190 5.27 2.97 7.99
CA SER A 190 5.47 4.28 8.61
C SER A 190 4.54 5.36 8.03
N VAL A 191 4.37 5.41 6.70
CA VAL A 191 3.42 6.35 6.05
C VAL A 191 2.00 6.08 6.52
N ASN A 192 1.61 4.81 6.64
CA ASN A 192 0.27 4.44 7.06
C ASN A 192 -0.01 4.85 8.51
N ILE A 193 0.94 4.62 9.42
CA ILE A 193 0.84 5.09 10.82
C ILE A 193 0.67 6.62 10.85
N MET A 194 1.50 7.34 10.09
CA MET A 194 1.47 8.80 10.04
C MET A 194 0.14 9.34 9.51
N THR A 195 -0.40 8.73 8.45
CA THR A 195 -1.64 9.19 7.82
C THR A 195 -2.87 8.82 8.66
N SER A 196 -2.93 7.59 9.18
CA SER A 196 -4.04 7.12 10.00
C SER A 196 -4.21 7.93 11.28
N SER A 197 -3.10 8.37 11.88
CA SER A 197 -3.15 9.24 13.07
C SER A 197 -3.87 10.57 12.83
N ARG A 198 -3.75 11.15 11.63
CA ARG A 198 -4.44 12.40 11.24
C ARG A 198 -5.93 12.19 11.06
N ILE A 199 -6.35 11.03 10.55
CA ILE A 199 -7.77 10.68 10.40
C ILE A 199 -8.44 10.59 11.78
N CYS A 200 -7.82 9.90 12.73
CA CYS A 200 -8.31 9.80 14.11
C CYS A 200 -8.36 11.18 14.79
N PHE A 201 -7.32 11.99 14.62
CA PHE A 201 -7.26 13.35 15.14
C PHE A 201 -8.40 14.23 14.59
N ALA A 202 -8.60 14.24 13.26
CA ALA A 202 -9.67 15.00 12.62
C ALA A 202 -11.07 14.49 13.02
N GLY A 203 -11.24 13.19 13.20
CA GLY A 203 -12.48 12.58 13.69
C GLY A 203 -12.81 13.01 15.12
N ALA A 204 -11.80 13.03 16.01
CA ALA A 204 -11.96 13.47 17.39
C ALA A 204 -12.23 14.98 17.49
N ARG A 205 -11.57 15.80 16.67
CA ARG A 205 -11.82 17.26 16.61
C ARG A 205 -13.26 17.60 16.19
N ASN A 206 -13.87 16.77 15.35
CA ASN A 206 -15.25 16.93 14.91
C ASN A 206 -16.28 16.29 15.87
N GLY A 207 -15.85 15.79 17.04
CA GLY A 207 -16.74 15.20 18.04
C GLY A 207 -17.25 13.78 17.72
N HIS A 208 -16.70 13.12 16.70
CA HIS A 208 -17.08 11.73 16.34
C HIS A 208 -16.31 10.66 17.13
N MET A 209 -15.22 11.04 17.79
CA MET A 209 -14.38 10.19 18.63
C MET A 209 -14.08 10.88 19.96
N PRO A 210 -13.67 10.13 21.00
CA PRO A 210 -13.28 10.72 22.29
C PRO A 210 -12.24 11.83 22.13
N GLU A 211 -12.47 12.95 22.82
CA GLU A 211 -11.64 14.17 22.72
C GLU A 211 -10.17 13.94 23.11
N LEU A 212 -9.90 12.89 23.90
CA LEU A 212 -8.54 12.45 24.24
C LEU A 212 -7.68 12.19 22.98
N LEU A 213 -8.28 11.69 21.89
CA LEU A 213 -7.57 11.37 20.65
C LEU A 213 -7.17 12.63 19.85
N ALA A 214 -7.81 13.77 20.12
CA ALA A 214 -7.49 15.06 19.52
C ALA A 214 -6.34 15.80 20.23
N HIS A 215 -5.76 15.24 21.29
CA HIS A 215 -4.66 15.90 21.99
C HIS A 215 -3.34 15.75 21.23
N ILE A 216 -2.60 16.86 21.09
CA ILE A 216 -1.27 16.91 20.47
C ILE A 216 -0.23 17.12 21.58
N ASN A 217 0.87 16.39 21.51
CA ASN A 217 1.99 16.63 22.41
C ASN A 217 2.75 17.91 22.01
N ILE A 218 2.86 18.87 22.93
CA ILE A 218 3.47 20.18 22.72
C ILE A 218 4.97 20.08 22.34
N LYS A 219 5.70 19.09 22.87
CA LYS A 219 7.15 18.96 22.61
C LYS A 219 7.47 18.35 21.26
N CYS A 220 6.70 17.35 20.85
CA CYS A 220 6.94 16.56 19.65
C CYS A 220 6.06 16.95 18.46
N MET A 221 5.05 17.81 18.69
CA MET A 221 4.01 18.22 17.72
C MET A 221 3.29 17.03 17.07
N SER A 222 3.22 15.89 17.78
CA SER A 222 2.63 14.63 17.30
C SER A 222 1.35 14.25 18.05
N PRO A 223 0.35 13.64 17.37
CA PRO A 223 -0.90 13.20 17.99
C PRO A 223 -0.69 11.86 18.73
N MET A 224 0.05 11.88 19.85
CA MET A 224 0.44 10.68 20.59
C MET A 224 -0.74 9.77 21.00
N PRO A 225 -1.87 10.27 21.54
CA PRO A 225 -2.98 9.39 21.94
C PRO A 225 -3.61 8.63 20.76
N SER A 226 -3.74 9.29 19.61
CA SER A 226 -4.21 8.65 18.37
C SER A 226 -3.25 7.56 17.88
N LEU A 227 -1.94 7.80 17.97
CA LEU A 227 -0.91 6.81 17.62
C LEU A 227 -0.98 5.57 18.52
N VAL A 228 -1.08 5.77 19.84
CA VAL A 228 -1.19 4.65 20.80
C VAL A 228 -2.47 3.86 20.59
N PHE A 229 -3.60 4.53 20.33
CA PHE A 229 -4.86 3.85 20.05
C PHE A 229 -4.78 2.97 18.79
N LEU A 230 -4.23 3.51 17.69
CA LEU A 230 -4.02 2.77 16.45
C LEU A 230 -3.03 1.61 16.62
N MET A 231 -1.98 1.80 17.43
CA MET A 231 -1.02 0.75 17.77
C MET A 231 -1.72 -0.41 18.49
N LEU A 232 -2.52 -0.12 19.52
CA LEU A 232 -3.27 -1.15 20.26
C LEU A 232 -4.24 -1.90 19.35
N LEU A 233 -4.96 -1.19 18.48
CA LEU A 233 -5.87 -1.80 17.52
C LEU A 233 -5.12 -2.69 16.51
N SER A 234 -3.95 -2.25 16.05
CA SER A 234 -3.09 -3.01 15.14
C SER A 234 -2.54 -4.28 15.78
N LEU A 235 -2.19 -4.23 17.07
CA LEU A 235 -1.76 -5.41 17.83
C LEU A 235 -2.90 -6.42 18.02
N LEU A 236 -4.13 -5.95 18.24
CA LEU A 236 -5.31 -6.81 18.33
C LEU A 236 -5.61 -7.49 16.98
N MET A 237 -5.49 -6.75 15.89
CA MET A 237 -5.66 -7.28 14.52
C MET A 237 -4.54 -8.23 14.08
N LEU A 238 -3.52 -8.45 14.93
CA LEU A 238 -2.45 -9.41 14.71
C LEU A 238 -2.79 -10.82 15.22
N ILE A 239 -3.89 -10.98 15.95
CA ILE A 239 -4.35 -12.27 16.49
C ILE A 239 -4.72 -13.26 15.37
N PRO A 240 -5.48 -12.87 14.31
CA PRO A 240 -5.74 -13.75 13.16
C PRO A 240 -4.45 -14.12 12.43
N ASP A 241 -4.33 -15.37 11.97
CA ASP A 241 -3.06 -15.89 11.42
C ASP A 241 -2.95 -15.77 9.88
N ASN A 242 -4.07 -15.51 9.18
CA ASN A 242 -4.12 -15.56 7.72
C ASN A 242 -3.97 -14.17 7.08
N LEU A 243 -2.81 -13.93 6.47
CA LEU A 243 -2.47 -12.66 5.78
C LEU A 243 -3.44 -12.37 4.62
N THR A 244 -3.71 -13.36 3.77
CA THR A 244 -4.62 -13.20 2.62
C THR A 244 -6.04 -12.85 3.06
N SER A 245 -6.55 -13.53 4.10
CA SER A 245 -7.88 -13.23 4.65
C SER A 245 -7.95 -11.81 5.22
N LEU A 246 -6.89 -11.35 5.91
CA LEU A 246 -6.82 -10.00 6.44
C LEU A 246 -6.80 -8.95 5.33
N ILE A 247 -6.04 -9.18 4.26
CA ILE A 247 -6.00 -8.30 3.09
C ILE A 247 -7.38 -8.22 2.42
N THR A 248 -8.00 -9.38 2.16
CA THR A 248 -9.33 -9.43 1.54
C THR A 248 -10.36 -8.70 2.40
N TYR A 249 -10.35 -8.93 3.72
CA TYR A 249 -11.24 -8.23 4.65
C TYR A 249 -11.07 -6.71 4.59
N CYS A 250 -9.84 -6.20 4.73
CA CYS A 250 -9.56 -4.77 4.68
C CYS A 250 -9.99 -4.15 3.33
N THR A 251 -9.69 -4.83 2.22
CA THR A 251 -9.97 -4.30 0.88
C THR A 251 -11.47 -4.28 0.58
N VAL A 252 -12.22 -5.29 1.01
CA VAL A 252 -13.68 -5.32 0.87
C VAL A 252 -14.31 -4.17 1.65
N VAL A 253 -13.89 -3.95 2.89
CA VAL A 253 -14.39 -2.85 3.73
C VAL A 253 -14.04 -1.49 3.12
N GLU A 254 -12.79 -1.28 2.70
CA GLU A 254 -12.35 -0.04 2.04
C GLU A 254 -13.15 0.23 0.75
N SER A 255 -13.36 -0.80 -0.07
CA SER A 255 -14.13 -0.69 -1.32
C SER A 255 -15.60 -0.35 -1.07
N PHE A 256 -16.19 -0.95 -0.03
CA PHE A 256 -17.57 -0.68 0.37
C PHE A 256 -17.76 0.79 0.77
N PHE A 257 -16.93 1.31 1.69
CA PHE A 257 -17.02 2.71 2.11
C PHE A 257 -16.69 3.67 0.96
N THR A 258 -15.72 3.34 0.11
CA THR A 258 -15.41 4.14 -1.08
C THR A 258 -16.60 4.22 -2.03
N THR A 259 -17.31 3.12 -2.25
CA THR A 259 -18.52 3.08 -3.09
C THR A 259 -19.63 3.95 -2.54
N ILE A 260 -19.84 3.93 -1.21
CA ILE A 260 -20.79 4.81 -0.52
C ILE A 260 -20.40 6.27 -0.72
N CYS A 261 -19.12 6.63 -0.53
CA CYS A 261 -18.64 7.99 -0.73
C CYS A 261 -18.83 8.47 -2.18
N CYS A 262 -18.49 7.65 -3.17
CA CYS A 262 -18.73 7.94 -4.59
C CYS A 262 -20.23 8.16 -4.88
N SER A 263 -21.09 7.31 -4.32
CA SER A 263 -22.55 7.43 -4.44
C SER A 263 -23.08 8.70 -3.77
N ALA A 264 -22.55 9.06 -2.60
CA ALA A 264 -22.90 10.29 -1.90
C ALA A 264 -22.52 11.55 -2.69
N VAL A 265 -21.39 11.54 -3.41
CA VAL A 265 -21.02 12.64 -4.32
C VAL A 265 -22.07 12.78 -5.42
N LEU A 266 -22.51 11.69 -6.06
CA LEU A 266 -23.57 11.73 -7.08
C LEU A 266 -24.88 12.27 -6.51
N TRP A 267 -25.26 11.82 -5.31
CA TRP A 267 -26.46 12.31 -4.62
C TRP A 267 -26.36 13.79 -4.25
N LEU A 268 -25.22 14.26 -3.77
CA LEU A 268 -24.99 15.67 -3.43
C LEU A 268 -25.01 16.56 -4.68
N ARG A 269 -24.56 16.04 -5.83
CA ARG A 269 -24.69 16.73 -7.12
C ARG A 269 -26.16 16.97 -7.49
N HIS A 270 -27.03 15.99 -7.24
CA HIS A 270 -28.46 16.09 -7.51
C HIS A 270 -29.19 17.01 -6.51
N LYS A 271 -28.94 16.85 -5.21
CA LYS A 271 -29.69 17.57 -4.16
C LYS A 271 -29.23 19.00 -3.93
N LYS A 272 -27.93 19.30 -4.10
CA LYS A 272 -27.34 20.63 -3.86
C LYS A 272 -26.44 21.05 -5.02
N PRO A 273 -27.02 21.44 -6.18
CA PRO A 273 -26.25 21.76 -7.39
C PRO A 273 -25.42 23.05 -7.26
N ASN A 274 -25.91 24.04 -6.50
CA ASN A 274 -25.34 25.39 -6.42
C ASN A 274 -24.19 25.55 -5.41
N LEU A 275 -23.71 24.46 -4.79
CA LEU A 275 -22.57 24.54 -3.87
C LEU A 275 -21.30 24.97 -4.63
N PRO A 276 -20.49 25.90 -4.07
CA PRO A 276 -19.21 26.25 -4.67
C PRO A 276 -18.29 25.04 -4.64
N ARG A 277 -17.89 24.56 -5.81
CA ARG A 277 -17.00 23.40 -5.99
C ARG A 277 -15.72 23.88 -6.68
N PRO A 278 -14.62 24.05 -5.93
CA PRO A 278 -13.33 24.46 -6.49
C PRO A 278 -12.78 23.44 -7.51
N ILE A 279 -13.06 22.15 -7.29
CA ILE A 279 -12.68 21.05 -8.18
C ILE A 279 -13.96 20.42 -8.75
N LYS A 280 -14.07 20.35 -10.08
CA LYS A 280 -15.15 19.65 -10.77
C LYS A 280 -14.54 18.56 -11.65
N VAL A 281 -14.79 17.31 -11.29
CA VAL A 281 -14.46 16.16 -12.14
C VAL A 281 -15.57 15.91 -13.16
N LEU A 282 -15.16 15.66 -14.42
CA LEU A 282 -16.04 15.28 -15.50
C LEU A 282 -16.47 13.83 -15.26
N PHE A 283 -17.72 13.62 -14.85
CA PHE A 283 -18.28 12.27 -14.78
C PHE A 283 -18.86 11.93 -16.14
N ALA A 284 -18.65 10.70 -16.65
CA ALA A 284 -19.38 10.19 -17.81
C ALA A 284 -20.92 10.28 -17.60
N LEU A 285 -21.36 10.14 -16.35
CA LEU A 285 -22.75 10.32 -15.91
C LEU A 285 -23.26 11.78 -15.96
N ASN A 286 -22.40 12.79 -16.09
CA ASN A 286 -22.87 14.17 -16.33
C ASN A 286 -23.66 14.25 -17.65
N PHE A 287 -23.38 13.37 -18.63
CA PHE A 287 -24.11 13.33 -19.90
C PHE A 287 -25.57 12.86 -19.72
N PHE A 288 -25.83 11.98 -18.74
CA PHE A 288 -27.18 11.49 -18.46
C PHE A 288 -27.98 12.42 -17.54
N ILE A 289 -27.31 13.16 -16.64
CA ILE A 289 -28.00 13.99 -15.63
C ILE A 289 -28.29 15.42 -16.14
N TYR A 290 -27.51 15.95 -17.09
CA TYR A 290 -27.74 17.29 -17.66
C TYR A 290 -28.65 17.30 -18.91
N LYS A 291 -29.19 16.15 -19.34
CA LYS A 291 -30.27 16.07 -20.34
C LYS A 291 -31.64 16.09 -19.64
N LYS A 292 -31.97 17.18 -18.98
CA LYS A 292 -33.36 17.55 -18.64
C LYS A 292 -33.45 19.03 -18.33
#